data_AF-A0AAN1PN72-F1
#
_entry.id   AF-A0AAN1PN72-F1
#
_cell.length_a   1.000
_cell.length_b   1.000
_cell.length_c   1.000
_cell.angle_alpha   90.00
_cell.angle_beta   90.00
_cell.angle_gamma   90.00
#
_symmetry.space_group_name_H-M   'P 1'
#
loop_
_entity.id
_entity.type
_entity.pdbx_description
1 polymer ?
#
loop_
_entity_poly.entity_id
_entity_poly.type
_entity_poly.pdbx_seq_one_letter_code
_entity_poly.pdbx_strand_id
1 'polypeptide(L)'
;MYQEKILDAYKKAKNYVQDKQIAHDLGITPQKICKIRTGERYLTENEALYLAEEIGLNEEEVLVYLAADKSKNYKAQQAWKNIAKKYNGLGLTGISMAYGALALTNLDMANFALCILC
;
A
#
# COMPACT_ATOMS: atom_id res chain seq x y z
N MET A 1 0.70 13.12 -8.69
CA MET A 1 1.26 12.45 -7.47
C MET A 1 0.44 11.19 -7.18
N TYR A 2 0.86 10.28 -6.30
CA TYR A 2 0.04 9.12 -5.96
C TYR A 2 -1.26 9.52 -5.25
N GLN A 3 -1.21 10.55 -4.41
CA GLN A 3 -2.37 11.09 -3.70
C GLN A 3 -3.51 11.54 -4.64
N GLU A 4 -3.16 12.12 -5.79
CA GLU A 4 -4.13 12.51 -6.81
C GLU A 4 -4.84 11.29 -7.42
N LYS A 5 -4.10 10.19 -7.64
CA LYS A 5 -4.67 8.94 -8.15
C LYS A 5 -5.66 8.32 -7.17
N ILE A 6 -5.34 8.34 -5.88
CA ILE A 6 -6.26 7.86 -4.83
C ILE A 6 -7.52 8.72 -4.78
N LEU A 7 -7.39 10.05 -4.83
CA LEU A 7 -8.54 10.95 -4.84
C LEU A 7 -9.43 10.70 -6.07
N ASP A 8 -8.85 10.48 -7.25
CA ASP A 8 -9.60 10.14 -8.46
C ASP A 8 -10.23 8.75 -8.42
N ALA A 9 -9.55 7.77 -7.83
CA ALA A 9 -10.09 6.42 -7.63
C ALA A 9 -11.30 6.46 -6.70
N TYR A 10 -11.18 7.15 -5.57
CA TYR A 10 -12.28 7.36 -4.61
C TYR A 10 -13.45 8.10 -5.26
N LYS A 11 -13.17 9.17 -6.02
CA LYS A 11 -14.18 9.91 -6.77
C LYS A 11 -14.97 9.02 -7.72
N LYS A 12 -14.29 8.12 -8.43
CA LYS A 12 -14.92 7.14 -9.32
C LYS A 12 -15.72 6.09 -8.56
N ALA A 13 -15.18 5.55 -7.46
CA ALA A 13 -15.85 4.54 -6.64
C ALA A 13 -17.18 5.04 -6.06
N LYS A 14 -17.20 6.30 -5.58
CA LYS A 14 -18.40 6.94 -5.02
C LYS A 14 -19.27 7.67 -6.05
N ASN A 15 -18.91 7.64 -7.33
CA ASN A 15 -19.63 8.35 -8.40
C ASN A 15 -19.76 9.87 -8.15
N TYR A 16 -18.72 10.49 -7.60
CA TYR A 16 -18.70 11.92 -7.31
C TYR A 16 -18.28 12.76 -8.51
N VAL A 17 -18.91 13.92 -8.65
CA VAL A 17 -18.61 14.88 -9.71
C VAL A 17 -17.62 15.92 -9.23
N GLN A 18 -17.65 16.27 -7.94
CA GLN A 18 -16.91 17.41 -7.40
C GLN A 18 -16.06 17.01 -6.19
N ASP A 19 -14.86 17.58 -6.11
CA ASP A 19 -13.90 17.33 -5.03
C ASP A 19 -14.38 17.83 -3.67
N LYS A 20 -15.36 18.74 -3.65
CA LYS A 20 -16.04 19.18 -2.43
C LYS A 20 -16.77 18.05 -1.70
N GLN A 21 -17.20 17.01 -2.42
CA GLN A 21 -17.87 15.85 -1.83
C GLN A 21 -16.85 15.00 -1.06
N ILE A 22 -15.68 14.79 -1.67
CA ILE A 22 -14.55 14.11 -1.03
C ILE A 22 -14.09 14.90 0.22
N ALA A 23 -14.03 16.23 0.12
CA ALA A 23 -13.67 17.09 1.24
C ALA A 23 -14.67 16.94 2.41
N HIS A 24 -15.96 16.84 2.10
CA HIS A 24 -17.01 16.64 3.10
C HIS A 24 -16.87 15.29 3.81
N ASP A 25 -16.63 14.20 3.08
CA ASP A 25 -16.45 12.86 3.67
C ASP A 25 -15.23 12.79 4.58
N LEU A 26 -14.14 13.43 4.18
CA LEU A 26 -12.90 13.48 4.95
C LEU A 26 -12.95 14.50 6.11
N GLY A 27 -14.03 15.27 6.26
CA GLY A 27 -14.14 16.31 7.27
C GLY A 27 -13.13 17.45 7.09
N ILE A 28 -12.70 17.73 5.86
CA ILE A 28 -11.71 18.76 5.54
C ILE A 28 -12.23 19.86 4.61
N THR A 29 -11.49 20.95 4.55
CA THR A 29 -11.85 22.07 3.68
C THR A 29 -11.58 21.73 2.20
N PRO A 30 -12.44 22.15 1.25
CA PRO A 30 -12.19 21.98 -0.17
C PRO A 30 -10.86 22.60 -0.63
N GLN A 31 -10.42 23.69 0.01
CA GLN A 31 -9.13 24.30 -0.24
C GLN A 31 -7.97 23.35 0.08
N LYS A 32 -8.09 22.51 1.12
CA LYS A 32 -7.06 21.50 1.43
C LYS A 32 -6.97 20.48 0.30
N ILE A 33 -8.10 20.00 -0.24
CA ILE A 33 -8.10 19.11 -1.40
C ILE A 33 -7.42 19.75 -2.61
N CYS A 34 -7.76 21.00 -2.95
CA CYS A 34 -7.08 21.70 -4.04
C CYS A 34 -5.55 21.76 -3.85
N LYS A 35 -5.09 22.07 -2.62
CA LYS A 35 -3.67 22.10 -2.28
C LYS A 35 -2.99 20.73 -2.35
N ILE A 36 -3.73 19.65 -2.12
CA ILE A 36 -3.23 18.28 -2.28
C ILE A 36 -3.07 17.96 -3.78
N ARG A 37 -4.04 18.34 -4.62
CA ARG A 37 -3.95 18.11 -6.07
C ARG A 37 -2.80 18.87 -6.71
N THR A 38 -2.50 20.08 -6.23
CA THR A 38 -1.35 20.87 -6.71
C THR A 38 -0.01 20.42 -6.10
N GLY A 39 -0.01 19.48 -5.15
CA GLY A 39 1.20 19.00 -4.48
C GLY A 39 1.78 19.96 -3.44
N GLU A 40 1.08 21.04 -3.10
CA GLU A 40 1.49 21.98 -2.03
C GLU A 40 1.32 21.35 -0.64
N ARG A 41 0.33 20.46 -0.49
CA ARG A 41 0.03 19.72 0.75
C ARG A 41 -0.14 18.24 0.47
N TYR A 42 -0.10 17.46 1.54
CA TYR A 42 -0.21 16.01 1.51
C TYR A 42 -1.42 15.57 2.35
N LEU A 43 -2.06 14.46 1.94
CA LEU A 43 -2.98 13.72 2.80
C LEU A 43 -2.26 13.30 4.08
N THR A 44 -2.97 13.35 5.20
CA THR A 44 -2.53 12.70 6.45
C THR A 44 -2.71 11.19 6.33
N GLU A 45 -2.04 10.45 7.21
CA GLU A 45 -2.11 8.98 7.22
C GLU A 45 -3.55 8.51 7.42
N ASN A 46 -4.28 9.08 8.37
CA ASN A 46 -5.69 8.76 8.63
C ASN A 46 -6.59 9.03 7.41
N GLU A 47 -6.40 10.15 6.70
CA GLU A 47 -7.18 10.47 5.50
C GLU A 47 -6.87 9.50 4.36
N ALA A 48 -5.60 9.11 4.20
CA ALA A 48 -5.20 8.16 3.18
C ALA A 48 -5.73 6.75 3.47
N LEU A 49 -5.72 6.32 4.74
CA LEU A 49 -6.27 5.04 5.18
C LEU A 49 -7.80 4.99 4.99
N TYR A 50 -8.51 6.05 5.37
CA TYR A 50 -9.96 6.14 5.14
C TYR A 50 -10.30 5.98 3.65
N LEU A 51 -9.58 6.69 2.78
CA LEU A 51 -9.79 6.57 1.34
C LEU A 51 -9.47 5.15 0.84
N ALA A 52 -8.44 4.51 1.36
CA ALA A 52 -8.01 3.17 0.97
C ALA A 52 -9.03 2.10 1.37
N GLU A 53 -9.54 2.16 2.61
CA GLU A 53 -10.56 1.25 3.14
C GLU A 53 -11.84 1.29 2.28
N GLU A 54 -12.29 2.49 1.92
CA GLU A 54 -13.51 2.70 1.14
C GLU A 54 -13.43 2.20 -0.31
N ILE A 55 -12.23 2.14 -0.90
CA ILE A 55 -12.00 1.65 -2.27
C ILE A 55 -11.39 0.25 -2.31
N GLY A 56 -11.16 -0.38 -1.16
CA GLY A 56 -10.52 -1.70 -1.05
C GLY A 56 -9.07 -1.74 -1.50
N LEU A 57 -8.31 -0.65 -1.34
CA LEU A 57 -6.86 -0.65 -1.57
C LEU A 57 -6.11 -1.15 -0.33
N ASN A 58 -4.91 -1.69 -0.55
CA ASN A 58 -4.05 -2.13 0.53
C ASN A 58 -3.47 -0.91 1.30
N GLU A 59 -3.72 -0.86 2.61
CA GLU A 59 -3.29 0.21 3.50
C GLU A 59 -1.77 0.42 3.50
N GLU A 60 -1.00 -0.66 3.51
CA GLU A 60 0.46 -0.64 3.57
C GLU A 60 1.03 -0.04 2.28
N GLU A 61 0.47 -0.45 1.14
CA GLU A 61 0.83 0.10 -0.16
C GLU A 61 0.55 1.61 -0.22
N VAL A 62 -0.63 2.04 0.24
CA VAL A 62 -1.05 3.44 0.27
C VAL A 62 -0.09 4.28 1.12
N LEU A 63 0.27 3.81 2.31
CA LEU A 63 1.19 4.50 3.22
C LEU A 63 2.61 4.61 2.65
N VAL A 64 3.09 3.56 1.98
CA VAL A 64 4.42 3.57 1.34
C VAL A 64 4.47 4.61 0.22
N TYR A 65 3.44 4.67 -0.62
CA TYR A 65 3.38 5.68 -1.68
C TYR A 65 3.16 7.09 -1.11
N LEU A 66 2.42 7.24 -0.02
CA LEU A 66 2.25 8.51 0.69
C LEU A 66 3.60 9.03 1.22
N ALA A 67 4.40 8.15 1.83
CA ALA A 67 5.74 8.46 2.31
C ALA A 67 6.69 8.82 1.15
N ALA A 68 6.56 8.13 0.01
CA ALA A 68 7.32 8.44 -1.20
C ALA A 68 7.03 9.86 -1.72
N ASP A 69 5.76 10.27 -1.73
CA ASP A 69 5.35 11.60 -2.16
C ASP A 69 5.80 12.68 -1.16
N LYS A 70 5.71 12.43 0.15
CA LYS A 70 6.10 13.38 1.21
C LYS A 70 7.61 13.62 1.31
N SER A 71 8.42 12.67 0.83
CA SER A 71 9.88 12.73 0.95
C SER A 71 10.50 13.81 0.04
N LYS A 72 11.11 14.84 0.64
CA LYS A 72 11.87 15.88 -0.08
C LYS A 72 13.22 15.40 -0.60
N ASN A 73 13.77 14.33 -0.02
CA ASN A 73 15.06 13.78 -0.44
C ASN A 73 14.85 12.78 -1.58
N TYR A 74 15.51 13.00 -2.71
CA TYR A 74 15.44 12.14 -3.89
C TYR A 74 15.83 10.68 -3.60
N LYS A 75 16.88 10.44 -2.80
CA LYS A 75 17.31 9.07 -2.45
C LYS A 75 16.23 8.34 -1.64
N ALA A 76 15.64 9.03 -0.66
CA ALA A 76 14.57 8.47 0.15
C ALA A 76 13.30 8.23 -0.68
N GLN A 77 12.95 9.14 -1.59
CA GLN A 77 11.83 8.95 -2.50
C GLN A 77 12.01 7.71 -3.40
N GLN A 78 13.21 7.51 -3.95
CA GLN A 78 13.51 6.31 -4.75
C GLN A 78 13.48 5.04 -3.91
N ALA A 79 13.97 5.08 -2.66
CA ALA A 79 13.88 3.95 -1.74
C ALA A 79 12.42 3.55 -1.48
N TRP A 80 11.53 4.51 -1.17
CA TRP A 80 10.11 4.24 -0.98
C TRP A 80 9.42 3.70 -2.23
N LYS A 81 9.71 4.28 -3.41
CA LYS A 81 9.19 3.76 -4.69
C LYS A 81 9.64 2.33 -4.96
N ASN A 82 10.88 1.98 -4.61
CA ASN A 82 11.40 0.62 -4.75
C ASN A 82 10.74 -0.34 -3.77
N ILE A 83 10.46 0.07 -2.53
CA ILE A 83 9.69 -0.72 -1.56
C ILE A 83 8.29 -1.00 -2.11
N ALA A 84 7.60 0.03 -2.60
CA ALA A 84 6.26 -0.13 -3.18
C ALA A 84 6.26 -1.09 -4.39
N LYS A 85 7.27 -0.98 -5.27
CA LYS A 85 7.44 -1.91 -6.40
C LYS A 85 7.68 -3.34 -5.94
N LYS A 86 8.46 -3.56 -4.88
CA LYS A 86 8.69 -4.90 -4.33
C LYS A 86 7.41 -5.48 -3.72
N TYR A 87 6.62 -4.65 -3.05
CA TYR A 87 5.33 -5.05 -2.50
C TYR A 87 4.37 -5.52 -3.60
N ASN A 88 4.25 -4.76 -4.69
CA ASN A 88 3.42 -5.11 -5.85
C ASN A 88 3.98 -6.23 -6.73
N GLY A 89 5.32 -6.34 -6.84
CA GLY A 89 5.98 -7.20 -7.82
C GLY A 89 6.41 -8.57 -7.29
N LEU A 90 6.56 -8.75 -5.97
CA LEU A 90 7.02 -10.03 -5.42
C LEU A 90 5.91 -10.86 -4.80
N GLY A 91 4.79 -10.26 -4.37
CA GLY A 91 3.86 -10.95 -3.48
C GLY A 91 4.62 -11.45 -2.25
N LEU A 92 4.51 -10.78 -1.11
CA LEU A 92 5.09 -11.31 0.14
C LEU A 92 4.62 -12.75 0.45
N THR A 93 3.59 -13.23 -0.24
CA THR A 93 3.14 -14.63 -0.36
C THR A 93 4.18 -15.61 -0.94
N GLY A 94 5.08 -15.18 -1.85
CA GLY A 94 6.11 -16.05 -2.42
C GLY A 94 7.20 -16.44 -1.42
N ILE A 95 7.51 -15.55 -0.48
CA ILE A 95 8.51 -15.82 0.58
C ILE A 95 7.96 -16.82 1.59
N SER A 96 6.66 -16.73 1.95
CA SER A 96 6.03 -17.70 2.86
C SER A 96 5.87 -19.09 2.22
N MET A 97 5.58 -19.15 0.93
CA MET A 97 5.45 -20.43 0.21
C MET A 97 6.79 -21.17 0.10
N ALA A 98 7.90 -20.46 -0.10
CA ALA A 98 9.24 -21.05 -0.13
C ALA A 98 9.68 -21.61 1.24
N TYR A 99 9.34 -20.91 2.34
CA TYR A 99 9.58 -21.43 3.70
C TYR A 99 8.73 -22.65 4.03
N GLY A 100 7.46 -22.67 3.60
CA GLY A 100 6.58 -23.83 3.76
C GLY A 100 7.10 -25.07 3.03
N ALA A 101 7.57 -24.91 1.79
CA ALA A 101 8.18 -26.00 1.02
C ALA A 101 9.48 -26.53 1.67
N LEU A 102 10.34 -25.65 2.20
CA LEU A 102 11.55 -26.04 2.92
C LEU A 102 11.25 -26.73 4.27
N ALA A 103 10.20 -26.32 4.98
CA ALA A 103 9.80 -26.98 6.22
C ALA A 103 9.25 -28.39 5.98
N LEU A 104 8.46 -28.59 4.92
CA LEU A 104 7.89 -29.88 4.55
C LEU A 104 8.97 -30.89 4.11
N THR A 105 9.97 -30.47 3.33
CA THR A 105 11.05 -31.38 2.91
C THR A 105 11.94 -31.82 4.08
N ASN A 106 12.14 -30.97 5.09
CA ASN A 106 12.87 -31.34 6.30
C ASN A 106 12.11 -32.36 7.17
N LEU A 107 10.77 -32.30 7.20
CA LEU A 107 9.94 -33.28 7.91
C LEU A 107 9.94 -34.65 7.20
N ASP A 108 9.91 -34.66 5.86
CA ASP A 108 10.01 -35.91 5.09
C ASP A 108 11.37 -36.60 5.30
N MET A 109 12.48 -35.84 5.28
CA MET A 109 13.80 -36.41 5.56
C MET A 109 13.92 -36.99 6.98
N ALA A 110 13.26 -36.38 7.97
CA ALA A 110 13.25 -36.89 9.35
C ALA A 110 12.47 -38.22 9.47
N ASN A 111 11.36 -38.37 8.75
CA ASN A 111 10.59 -39.62 8.72
C ASN A 111 11.33 -40.75 8.01
N PHE A 112 12.03 -40.48 6.90
CA PHE A 112 12.85 -41.49 6.23
C PHE A 112 14.02 -41.98 7.08
N ALA A 113 14.64 -41.10 7.88
CA ALA A 113 15.73 -41.49 8.78
C ALA A 113 15.29 -42.41 9.93
N LEU A 114 14.07 -42.23 10.46
CA LEU A 114 13.49 -43.09 11.50
C LEU A 114 13.18 -44.50 10.99
N CYS A 115 12.72 -44.63 9.74
CA CYS A 115 12.40 -45.93 9.13
C CYS A 115 13.62 -46.82 8.83
N ILE A 116 14.83 -46.26 8.78
CA ILE A 116 16.09 -47.00 8.53
C ILE A 116 16.70 -47.52 9.85
N LEU A 117 16.28 -46.99 11.00
CA LEU A 117 16.77 -47.33 12.34
C LEU A 117 15.90 -48.34 13.11
N CYS A 118 14.81 -48.84 12.50
CA CYS A 118 13.98 -49.93 13.02
C CYS A 118 14.25 -51.22 12.23
#